data_AF-A0A916EMY8-F1
#
_entry.id   AF-A0A916EMY8-F1
#
_cell.length_a   1.000
_cell.length_b   1.000
_cell.length_c   1.000
_cell.angle_alpha   90.00
_cell.angle_beta   90.00
_cell.angle_gamma   90.00
#
_symmetry.space_group_name_H-M   'P 1'
#
loop_
_entity.id
_entity.type
_entity.pdbx_description
1 polymer ?
#
loop_
_entity_poly.entity_id
_entity_poly.type
_entity_poly.pdbx_seq_one_letter_code
_entity_poly.pdbx_strand_id
1 'polypeptide(L)'
;MSNNNYEITEDDVVEVFCKSNTKKIRESGLNELEIYKSGQKPKFGKSKEFSGYILADLIVRGYVKQKTLLHYSSPNTQTLSASVFIEGLTTEAKARVIKDSWYYWVYRK
;
A
#
# COMPACT_ATOMS: atom_id res chain seq x y z
N MET A 1 17.05 20.25 -0.32
CA MET A 1 16.39 18.92 -0.42
C MET A 1 15.30 18.91 0.64
N SER A 2 14.06 19.20 0.24
CA SER A 2 12.91 19.17 1.13
C SER A 2 12.61 17.72 1.50
N ASN A 3 13.11 17.27 2.66
CA ASN A 3 12.64 16.08 3.35
C ASN A 3 11.20 16.34 3.81
N ASN A 4 10.26 16.29 2.87
CA ASN A 4 8.87 16.08 3.23
C ASN A 4 8.76 14.59 3.53
N ASN A 5 8.80 14.24 4.81
CA ASN A 5 8.44 12.92 5.31
C ASN A 5 6.95 12.70 4.99
N TYR A 6 6.63 12.39 3.74
CA TYR A 6 5.29 12.11 3.31
C TYR A 6 4.93 10.72 3.84
N GLU A 7 4.03 10.68 4.82
CA GLU A 7 3.55 9.42 5.38
C GLU A 7 2.62 8.75 4.38
N ILE A 8 3.01 7.59 3.89
CA ILE A 8 2.25 6.81 2.91
C ILE A 8 1.23 5.96 3.64
N THR A 9 -0.05 6.08 3.28
CA THR A 9 -1.11 5.22 3.82
C THR A 9 -1.38 4.03 2.91
N GLU A 10 -2.18 3.07 3.39
CA GLU A 10 -2.66 1.95 2.56
C GLU A 10 -3.44 2.43 1.34
N ASP A 11 -4.30 3.44 1.51
CA ASP A 11 -5.04 4.05 0.42
C ASP A 11 -4.09 4.61 -0.66
N ASP A 12 -2.99 5.25 -0.28
CA ASP A 12 -2.03 5.77 -1.26
C ASP A 12 -1.43 4.65 -2.12
N VAL A 13 -1.06 3.54 -1.49
CA VAL A 13 -0.55 2.36 -2.20
C VAL A 13 -1.61 1.78 -3.15
N VAL A 14 -2.85 1.67 -2.69
CA VAL A 14 -3.97 1.16 -3.50
C VAL A 14 -4.28 2.10 -4.67
N GLU A 15 -4.32 3.41 -4.44
CA GLU A 15 -4.57 4.43 -5.46
C GLU A 15 -3.48 4.40 -6.55
N VAL A 16 -2.20 4.31 -6.14
CA VAL A 16 -1.04 4.18 -7.05
C VAL A 16 -1.11 2.86 -7.83
N PHE A 17 -1.37 1.75 -7.16
CA PHE A 17 -1.46 0.43 -7.79
C PHE A 17 -2.58 0.39 -8.84
N CYS A 18 -3.73 0.98 -8.52
CA CYS A 18 -4.86 1.12 -9.44
C CYS A 18 -4.68 2.20 -10.51
N LYS A 19 -3.56 2.94 -10.51
CA LYS A 19 -3.26 4.05 -11.42
C LYS A 19 -4.31 5.15 -11.38
N SER A 20 -4.85 5.43 -10.21
CA SER A 20 -5.88 6.44 -10.04
C SER A 20 -5.31 7.85 -10.21
N ASN A 21 -6.13 8.79 -10.65
CA ASN A 21 -5.73 10.18 -10.89
C ASN A 21 -6.37 11.14 -9.88
N THR A 22 -6.35 10.78 -8.59
CA THR A 22 -6.93 11.62 -7.54
C THR A 22 -6.12 12.90 -7.35
N LYS A 23 -6.72 13.91 -6.70
CA LYS A 23 -6.02 15.16 -6.36
C LYS A 23 -4.77 14.88 -5.52
N LYS A 24 -4.90 14.05 -4.48
CA LYS A 24 -3.81 13.65 -3.57
C LYS A 24 -2.62 13.02 -4.33
N ILE A 25 -2.88 12.09 -5.26
CA ILE A 25 -1.82 11.42 -6.04
C ILE A 25 -1.07 12.41 -6.95
N ARG A 26 -1.79 13.36 -7.57
CA ARG A 26 -1.17 14.39 -8.42
C ARG A 26 -0.32 15.36 -7.61
N GLU A 27 -0.85 15.83 -6.48
CA GLU A 27 -0.16 16.81 -5.61
C GLU A 27 1.05 16.21 -4.89
N SER A 28 1.04 14.90 -4.62
CA SER A 28 2.17 14.16 -4.04
C SER A 28 3.21 13.69 -5.06
N GLY A 29 2.98 13.89 -6.36
CA GLY A 29 3.88 13.43 -7.44
C GLY A 29 3.92 11.91 -7.63
N LEU A 30 3.04 11.16 -6.97
CA LEU A 30 3.01 9.69 -7.03
C LEU A 30 2.58 9.17 -8.42
N ASN A 31 1.96 10.00 -9.24
CA ASN A 31 1.65 9.70 -10.64
C ASN A 31 2.90 9.65 -11.56
N GLU A 32 4.07 10.09 -11.09
CA GLU A 32 5.32 10.06 -11.87
C GLU A 32 6.07 8.73 -11.77
N LEU A 33 5.63 7.84 -10.87
CA LEU A 33 6.21 6.52 -10.66
C LEU A 33 6.17 5.67 -11.93
N GLU A 34 7.17 4.79 -12.10
CA GLU A 34 7.28 3.92 -13.29
C GLU A 34 6.04 3.05 -13.52
N ILE A 35 5.32 2.70 -12.44
CA ILE A 35 4.06 1.97 -12.55
C ILE A 35 3.05 2.71 -13.44
N TYR A 36 2.97 4.04 -13.39
CA TYR A 36 2.10 4.85 -14.26
C TYR A 36 2.61 4.90 -15.71
N LYS A 37 3.93 4.92 -15.90
CA LYS A 37 4.58 4.93 -17.23
C LYS A 37 4.43 3.60 -17.96
N SER A 38 4.34 2.50 -17.22
CA SER A 38 4.04 1.20 -17.82
C SER A 38 2.65 1.22 -18.47
N GLY A 39 2.55 0.94 -19.77
CA GLY A 39 1.24 0.87 -20.47
C GLY A 39 0.33 -0.28 -19.98
N GLN A 40 0.86 -1.16 -19.13
CA GLN A 40 0.10 -2.27 -18.55
C GLN A 40 -0.78 -1.76 -17.42
N LYS A 41 -2.09 -1.66 -17.64
CA LYS A 41 -3.04 -1.61 -16.51
C LYS A 41 -2.85 -2.91 -15.69
N PRO A 42 -3.05 -2.88 -14.36
CA PRO A 42 -3.03 -4.09 -13.56
C PRO A 42 -3.93 -5.13 -14.25
N LYS A 43 -3.36 -6.31 -14.57
CA LYS A 43 -4.00 -7.35 -15.39
C LYS A 43 -5.40 -7.76 -14.92
N PHE A 44 -5.75 -7.40 -13.69
CA PHE A 44 -6.96 -7.84 -13.06
C PHE A 44 -8.18 -6.96 -13.33
N GLY A 45 -8.05 -5.71 -13.81
CA GLY A 45 -9.21 -4.81 -13.95
C GLY A 45 -10.05 -4.69 -12.65
N LYS A 46 -9.43 -4.99 -11.51
CA LYS A 46 -10.13 -5.22 -10.24
C LYS A 46 -10.39 -3.90 -9.51
N SER A 47 -11.46 -3.91 -8.72
CA SER A 47 -11.86 -2.78 -7.87
C SER A 47 -10.76 -2.41 -6.88
N LYS A 48 -10.76 -1.15 -6.45
CA LYS A 48 -9.87 -0.66 -5.36
C LYS A 48 -9.95 -1.55 -4.12
N GLU A 49 -11.16 -2.03 -3.81
CA GLU A 49 -11.41 -2.93 -2.69
C GLU A 49 -10.57 -4.21 -2.75
N PHE A 50 -10.50 -4.85 -3.92
CA PHE A 50 -9.69 -6.06 -4.08
C PHE A 50 -8.19 -5.79 -3.95
N SER A 51 -7.72 -4.65 -4.47
CA SER A 51 -6.33 -4.22 -4.28
C SER A 51 -6.01 -3.99 -2.80
N GLY A 52 -6.96 -3.44 -2.04
CA GLY A 52 -6.88 -3.34 -0.58
C GLY A 52 -6.72 -4.70 0.09
N TYR A 53 -7.53 -5.70 -0.28
CA TYR A 53 -7.38 -7.06 0.27
C TYR A 53 -6.04 -7.71 -0.05
N ILE A 54 -5.49 -7.50 -1.25
CA ILE A 54 -4.13 -7.98 -1.57
C ILE A 54 -3.10 -7.33 -0.65
N LEU A 55 -3.17 -6.00 -0.47
CA LEU A 55 -2.22 -5.29 0.38
C LEU A 55 -2.32 -5.77 1.83
N ALA A 56 -3.53 -5.95 2.36
CA ALA A 56 -3.76 -6.49 3.69
C ALA A 56 -3.17 -7.90 3.86
N ASP A 57 -3.37 -8.79 2.89
CA ASP A 57 -2.77 -10.14 2.89
C ASP A 57 -1.23 -10.07 2.89
N LEU A 58 -0.63 -9.14 2.14
CA LEU A 58 0.82 -8.94 2.13
C LEU A 58 1.36 -8.42 3.47
N ILE A 59 0.62 -7.55 4.15
CA ILE A 59 0.95 -7.05 5.49
C ILE A 59 0.88 -8.19 6.51
N VAL A 60 -0.23 -8.93 6.55
CA VAL A 60 -0.44 -10.05 7.49
C VAL A 60 0.61 -11.14 7.33
N ARG A 61 1.07 -11.40 6.10
CA ARG A 61 2.15 -12.38 5.81
C ARG A 61 3.56 -11.85 6.10
N GLY A 62 3.69 -10.59 6.48
CA GLY A 62 4.96 -9.95 6.83
C GLY A 62 5.84 -9.59 5.63
N TYR A 63 5.25 -9.40 4.44
CA TYR A 63 5.98 -8.90 3.27
C TYR A 63 6.09 -7.37 3.26
N VAL A 64 5.07 -6.71 3.76
CA VAL A 64 4.99 -5.25 3.87
C VAL A 64 5.13 -4.87 5.33
N LYS A 65 6.02 -3.91 5.61
CA LYS A 65 6.21 -3.34 6.94
C LYS A 65 5.25 -2.17 7.12
N GLN A 66 4.47 -2.24 8.21
CA GLN A 66 3.48 -1.24 8.58
C GLN A 66 3.84 -0.67 9.95
N LYS A 67 3.62 0.62 10.13
CA LYS A 67 3.77 1.33 11.40
C LYS A 67 2.40 1.80 11.87
N THR A 68 2.04 1.42 13.09
CA THR A 68 0.80 1.83 13.75
C THR A 68 1.14 2.74 14.92
N LEU A 69 0.61 3.96 14.91
CA LEU A 69 0.73 4.94 15.98
C LEU A 69 -0.62 5.08 16.67
N LEU A 70 -0.66 4.76 17.96
CA LEU A 70 -1.83 4.95 18.81
C LEU A 70 -1.72 6.31 19.49
N HIS A 71 -2.79 7.09 19.44
CA HIS A 71 -2.87 8.39 20.09
C HIS A 71 -4.29 8.68 20.59
N TYR A 72 -4.40 9.54 21.61
CA TYR A 72 -5.69 10.07 22.03
C TYR A 72 -6.05 11.25 21.13
N SER A 73 -7.28 11.27 20.61
CA SER A 73 -7.72 12.35 19.72
C SER A 73 -7.71 13.72 20.40
N SER A 74 -7.85 13.75 21.73
CA SER A 74 -7.68 14.95 22.55
C SER A 74 -7.35 14.56 24.01
N PRO A 75 -6.80 15.48 24.82
CA PRO A 75 -6.42 15.20 26.22
C PRO A 75 -7.55 14.69 27.11
N ASN A 76 -8.81 15.03 26.77
CA ASN A 76 -9.99 14.74 27.58
C ASN A 76 -10.88 13.65 26.99
N THR A 77 -10.52 13.05 25.85
CA THR A 77 -11.31 11.97 25.25
C THR A 77 -10.76 10.60 25.66
N GLN A 78 -11.66 9.69 26.01
CA GLN A 78 -11.34 8.27 26.24
C GLN A 78 -11.20 7.49 24.93
N THR A 79 -11.42 8.15 23.79
CA THR A 79 -11.35 7.53 22.46
C THR A 79 -9.90 7.43 21.99
N LEU A 80 -9.42 6.19 21.87
CA LEU A 80 -8.13 5.88 21.27
C LEU A 80 -8.25 5.89 19.75
N SER A 81 -7.39 6.63 19.08
CA SER A 81 -7.25 6.66 17.62
C SER A 81 -5.97 5.96 17.19
N ALA A 82 -6.00 5.42 15.97
CA ALA A 82 -4.85 4.78 15.34
C ALA A 82 -4.56 5.45 14.00
N SER A 83 -3.28 5.77 13.76
CA SER A 83 -2.76 6.20 12.48
C SER A 83 -1.84 5.10 11.93
N VAL A 84 -2.10 4.67 10.71
CA VAL A 84 -1.46 3.50 10.10
C VAL A 84 -0.74 3.92 8.82
N PHE A 85 0.54 3.56 8.73
CA PHE A 85 1.43 3.96 7.64
C PHE A 85 2.21 2.78 7.08
N ILE A 86 2.52 2.85 5.78
CA ILE A 86 3.35 1.88 5.08
C ILE A 86 4.80 2.36 5.10
N GLU A 87 5.68 1.59 5.72
CA GLU A 87 7.12 1.89 5.76
C GLU A 87 7.87 1.31 4.54
N GLY A 88 7.31 0.28 3.91
CA GLY A 88 7.88 -0.35 2.72
C GLY A 88 7.87 -1.87 2.79
N LEU A 89 8.81 -2.50 2.10
CA LEU A 89 8.96 -3.96 2.07
C LEU A 89 9.90 -4.44 3.18
N THR A 90 9.67 -5.65 3.69
CA THR A 90 10.65 -6.33 4.55
C THR A 90 11.87 -6.77 3.73
N THR A 91 13.04 -6.88 4.37
CA THR A 91 14.35 -7.15 3.72
C THR A 91 14.32 -8.37 2.80
N GLU A 92 13.52 -9.38 3.15
CA GLU A 92 13.42 -10.65 2.41
C GLU A 92 12.13 -10.79 1.60
N ALA A 93 11.29 -9.75 1.55
CA ALA A 93 9.95 -9.84 0.98
C ALA A 93 9.96 -10.38 -0.45
N LYS A 94 10.84 -9.86 -1.31
CA LYS A 94 10.95 -10.28 -2.71
C LYS A 94 11.36 -11.75 -2.85
N ALA A 95 12.35 -12.19 -2.08
CA ALA A 95 12.84 -13.57 -2.11
C ALA A 95 11.77 -14.55 -1.59
N ARG A 96 11.10 -14.19 -0.50
CA ARG A 96 10.02 -14.99 0.08
C ARG A 96 8.80 -15.06 -0.83
N VAL A 97 8.37 -13.95 -1.44
CA VAL A 97 7.25 -13.97 -2.39
C VAL A 97 7.54 -14.92 -3.56
N ILE A 98 8.76 -14.97 -4.09
CA ILE A 98 9.13 -15.90 -5.18
C ILE A 98 9.00 -17.36 -4.70
N LYS A 99 9.48 -17.67 -3.49
CA LYS A 99 9.36 -19.01 -2.89
C LYS A 99 7.91 -19.40 -2.62
N ASP A 100 7.13 -18.45 -2.13
CA ASP A 100 5.74 -18.64 -1.70
C ASP A 100 4.73 -18.38 -2.85
N SER A 101 5.23 -18.04 -4.05
CA SER A 101 4.45 -17.64 -5.25
C SER A 101 3.41 -18.66 -5.70
N TRP A 102 3.53 -19.90 -5.21
CA TRP A 102 2.63 -21.00 -5.49
C TRP A 102 1.20 -20.64 -5.04
N TYR A 103 1.03 -19.93 -3.92
CA TYR A 103 -0.29 -19.55 -3.39
C TYR A 103 -1.08 -18.61 -4.31
N TYR A 104 -0.41 -17.73 -5.06
CA TYR A 104 -1.08 -16.79 -5.98
C TYR A 104 -1.25 -17.34 -7.41
N TRP A 105 -0.56 -18.43 -7.75
CA TRP A 105 -0.63 -19.08 -9.06
C TRP A 105 -1.71 -20.18 -9.16
N VAL A 106 -2.15 -20.75 -8.03
CA VAL A 106 -3.14 -21.85 -7.99
C VAL A 106 -4.52 -21.46 -8.53
N TYR A 107 -4.83 -20.16 -8.67
CA TYR A 107 -6.08 -19.66 -9.24
C TYR A 107 -5.99 -19.12 -10.68
N ARG A 108 -5.06 -19.63 -11.50
CA ARG A 108 -5.19 -19.55 -12.96
C ARG A 108 -5.94 -20.78 -13.49
N LYS A 109 -7.26 -20.68 -13.62
CA LYS A 109 -8.04 -21.47 -14.57
C LYS A 109 -8.56 -20.54 -15.66
#